data_AF-A0A2G8SXI3-F1
#
_entry.id   AF-A0A2G8SXI3-F1
#
_cell.length_a   1.000
_cell.length_b   1.000
_cell.length_c   1.000
_cell.angle_alpha   90.00
_cell.angle_beta   90.00
_cell.angle_gamma   90.00
#
_symmetry.space_group_name_H-M   'P 1'
#
loop_
_entity.id
_entity.type
_entity.pdbx_description
1 polymer ?
#
loop_
_entity_poly.entity_id
_entity_poly.type
_entity_poly.pdbx_seq_one_letter_code
_entity_poly.pdbx_strand_id
1 'polypeptide(L)'
;MIPALLNALAHVSRVCGFDTVDSFPPGHQYARTRWNPAYFDIASDMKPEGIERALCESIANTPLIFAHITHPTPRMQRALLAVIDTRLRRSCANPLDLVGLLVHAYRSPATPDAMPGLRATIESSQFDAHAVLAFLGAMPTTFDISDIGNLSQISAPAR
;
A
#
# COMPACT_ATOMS: atom_id res chain seq x y z
N MET A 1 -14.45 30.09 5.71
CA MET A 1 -15.82 29.75 5.24
C MET A 1 -15.82 28.74 4.10
N ILE A 2 -14.98 28.90 3.06
CA ILE A 2 -14.84 27.93 1.95
C ILE A 2 -14.49 26.48 2.40
N PRO A 3 -13.61 26.24 3.39
CA PRO A 3 -13.23 24.86 3.75
C PRO A 3 -14.36 24.05 4.39
N ALA A 4 -15.23 24.72 5.17
CA ALA A 4 -16.35 24.07 5.84
C ALA A 4 -17.42 23.64 4.83
N LEU A 5 -17.65 24.45 3.80
CA LEU A 5 -18.58 24.15 2.73
C LEU A 5 -18.07 23.00 1.85
N LEU A 6 -16.78 22.97 1.54
CA LEU A 6 -16.14 21.87 0.82
C LEU A 6 -16.17 20.56 1.61
N ASN A 7 -15.96 20.62 2.93
CA ASN A 7 -16.07 19.45 3.80
C ASN A 7 -17.52 18.93 3.88
N ALA A 8 -18.50 19.82 3.95
CA ALA A 8 -19.91 19.45 3.94
C ALA A 8 -20.34 18.84 2.60
N LEU A 9 -19.91 19.40 1.47
CA LEU A 9 -20.15 18.85 0.14
C LEU A 9 -19.46 17.49 -0.05
N ALA A 10 -18.21 17.34 0.38
CA ALA A 10 -17.51 16.05 0.34
C ALA A 10 -18.19 15.00 1.23
N HIS A 11 -18.74 15.43 2.37
CA HIS A 11 -19.51 14.55 3.26
C HIS A 11 -20.83 14.12 2.61
N VAL A 12 -21.60 15.06 2.04
CA VAL A 12 -22.86 14.77 1.34
C VAL A 12 -22.62 13.90 0.10
N SER A 13 -21.57 14.18 -0.69
CA SER A 13 -21.22 13.38 -1.86
C SER A 13 -20.86 11.92 -1.49
N ARG A 14 -20.08 11.74 -0.40
CA ARG A 14 -19.76 10.41 0.14
C ARG A 14 -20.98 9.66 0.65
N VAL A 15 -21.91 10.35 1.32
CA VAL A 15 -23.14 9.76 1.86
C VAL A 15 -24.14 9.43 0.74
N CYS A 16 -24.13 10.19 -0.35
CA CYS A 16 -25.02 9.98 -1.50
C CYS A 16 -24.47 9.01 -2.56
N GLY A 17 -23.23 8.53 -2.44
CA GLY A 17 -22.70 7.48 -3.32
C GLY A 17 -22.26 7.95 -4.72
N PHE A 18 -22.08 9.26 -4.92
CA PHE A 18 -21.82 9.82 -6.26
C PHE A 18 -20.33 9.99 -6.61
N ASP A 19 -19.41 9.81 -5.65
CA ASP A 19 -17.97 10.00 -5.85
C ASP A 19 -17.18 8.71 -5.60
N THR A 20 -16.25 8.39 -6.51
CA THR A 20 -15.13 7.48 -6.22
C THR A 20 -14.30 8.07 -5.09
N VAL A 21 -14.03 7.29 -4.06
CA VAL A 21 -13.24 7.78 -2.92
C VAL A 21 -11.77 7.86 -3.32
N ASP A 22 -11.09 8.91 -2.85
CA ASP A 22 -9.67 9.22 -3.08
C ASP A 22 -8.82 9.12 -1.80
N SER A 23 -9.44 8.76 -0.67
CA SER A 23 -8.81 8.73 0.65
C SER A 23 -9.56 7.86 1.66
N PHE A 24 -8.86 7.29 2.64
CA PHE A 24 -9.54 6.64 3.77
C PHE A 24 -10.45 7.61 4.55
N PRO A 25 -11.52 7.11 5.21
CA PRO A 25 -12.39 7.93 6.03
C PRO A 25 -11.65 8.74 7.12
N PRO A 26 -12.15 9.93 7.49
CA PRO A 26 -11.60 10.69 8.62
C PRO A 26 -11.57 9.86 9.90
N GLY A 27 -10.47 9.94 10.66
CA GLY A 27 -10.27 9.15 11.88
C GLY A 27 -9.61 7.78 11.66
N HIS A 28 -9.45 7.34 10.40
CA HIS A 28 -8.67 6.15 10.10
C HIS A 28 -7.17 6.40 10.34
N GLN A 29 -6.44 5.37 10.82
CA GLN A 29 -4.99 5.44 11.05
C GLN A 29 -4.19 5.87 9.80
N TYR A 30 -4.72 5.55 8.62
CA TYR A 30 -4.14 5.90 7.33
C TYR A 30 -4.92 7.00 6.59
N ALA A 31 -5.60 7.90 7.30
CA ALA A 31 -6.38 8.99 6.68
C ALA A 31 -5.56 9.96 5.81
N ARG A 32 -4.23 9.90 5.88
CA ARG A 32 -3.29 10.66 5.02
C ARG A 32 -2.99 10.00 3.68
N THR A 33 -3.31 8.71 3.54
CA THR A 33 -3.16 8.02 2.26
C THR A 33 -4.17 8.60 1.28
N ARG A 34 -3.66 8.93 0.09
CA ARG A 34 -4.44 9.43 -1.03
C ARG A 34 -4.14 8.59 -2.26
N TRP A 35 -5.12 8.43 -3.13
CA TRP A 35 -4.92 7.76 -4.42
C TRP A 35 -5.69 8.49 -5.52
N ASN A 36 -5.28 8.29 -6.77
CA ASN A 36 -5.96 8.89 -7.90
C ASN A 36 -7.17 8.03 -8.32
N PRO A 37 -8.41 8.54 -8.24
CA PRO A 37 -9.61 7.78 -8.59
C PRO A 37 -9.65 7.35 -10.07
N ALA A 38 -8.91 8.01 -10.96
CA ALA A 38 -8.80 7.59 -12.36
C ALA A 38 -8.13 6.21 -12.55
N TYR A 39 -7.34 5.77 -11.57
CA TYR A 39 -6.66 4.47 -11.57
C TYR A 39 -7.25 3.48 -10.56
N PHE A 40 -8.06 3.96 -9.62
CA PHE A 40 -8.65 3.17 -8.55
C PHE A 40 -10.13 3.50 -8.43
N ASP A 41 -10.95 2.64 -9.02
CA ASP A 41 -12.41 2.74 -8.92
C ASP A 41 -12.89 2.12 -7.60
N ILE A 42 -12.94 2.95 -6.55
CA ILE A 42 -13.35 2.54 -5.20
C ILE A 42 -14.68 3.20 -4.86
N ALA A 43 -15.71 2.37 -4.68
CA ALA A 43 -17.03 2.81 -4.25
C ALA A 43 -17.00 3.46 -2.85
N SER A 44 -17.79 4.53 -2.66
CA SER A 44 -17.73 5.33 -1.42
C SER A 44 -18.36 4.69 -0.18
N ASP A 45 -19.19 3.68 -0.38
CA ASP A 45 -19.80 2.86 0.66
C ASP A 45 -18.87 1.72 1.14
N MET A 46 -17.72 1.53 0.47
CA MET A 46 -16.78 0.49 0.81
C MET A 46 -16.12 0.75 2.18
N LYS A 47 -16.11 -0.28 3.03
CA LYS A 47 -15.42 -0.23 4.34
C LYS A 47 -13.90 -0.06 4.17
N PRO A 48 -13.20 0.60 5.12
CA PRO A 48 -11.75 0.84 5.03
C PRO A 48 -10.91 -0.41 4.73
N GLU A 49 -11.25 -1.54 5.34
CA GLU A 49 -10.54 -2.81 5.12
C GLU A 49 -10.76 -3.34 3.70
N GLY A 50 -11.96 -3.11 3.15
CA GLY A 50 -12.29 -3.41 1.75
C GLY A 50 -11.51 -2.54 0.79
N ILE A 51 -11.42 -1.24 1.07
CA ILE A 51 -10.64 -0.27 0.29
C ILE A 51 -9.17 -0.69 0.24
N GLU A 52 -8.56 -0.94 1.40
CA GLU A 52 -7.14 -1.33 1.47
C GLU A 52 -6.88 -2.63 0.72
N ARG A 53 -7.79 -3.62 0.83
CA ARG A 53 -7.69 -4.87 0.08
C ARG A 53 -7.77 -4.66 -1.42
N ALA A 54 -8.73 -3.88 -1.90
CA ALA A 54 -8.90 -3.59 -3.33
C ALA A 54 -7.68 -2.85 -3.91
N LEU A 55 -7.12 -1.91 -3.15
CA LEU A 55 -5.88 -1.22 -3.53
C LEU A 55 -4.69 -2.19 -3.61
N CYS A 56 -4.53 -3.09 -2.61
CA CYS A 56 -3.46 -4.10 -2.64
C CYS A 56 -3.60 -5.07 -3.82
N GLU A 57 -4.82 -5.50 -4.13
CA GLU A 57 -5.10 -6.36 -5.29
C GLU A 57 -4.78 -5.66 -6.61
N SER A 58 -5.16 -4.39 -6.73
CA SER A 58 -4.85 -3.56 -7.90
C SER A 58 -3.33 -3.42 -8.10
N ILE A 59 -2.58 -3.21 -7.01
CA ILE A 59 -1.10 -3.14 -7.05
C ILE A 59 -0.50 -4.49 -7.47
N ALA A 60 -1.02 -5.61 -6.96
CA ALA A 60 -0.54 -6.94 -7.33
C ALA A 60 -0.75 -7.23 -8.82
N ASN A 61 -1.89 -6.79 -9.38
CA ASN A 61 -2.24 -6.99 -10.78
C ASN A 61 -1.51 -6.01 -11.73
N THR A 62 -1.44 -4.73 -11.36
CA THR A 62 -0.83 -3.67 -12.18
C THR A 62 0.14 -2.83 -11.33
N PRO A 63 1.37 -3.29 -11.09
CA PRO A 63 2.27 -2.68 -10.10
C PRO A 63 2.61 -1.20 -10.31
N LEU A 64 2.61 -0.73 -11.57
CA LEU A 64 2.96 0.65 -11.92
C LEU A 64 1.94 1.68 -11.40
N ILE A 65 0.69 1.28 -11.12
CA ILE A 65 -0.31 2.21 -10.58
C ILE A 65 0.04 2.70 -9.17
N PHE A 66 1.00 2.05 -8.49
CA PHE A 66 1.51 2.49 -7.20
C PHE A 66 2.05 3.93 -7.25
N ALA A 67 2.51 4.39 -8.42
CA ALA A 67 2.92 5.78 -8.65
C ALA A 67 1.81 6.81 -8.34
N HIS A 68 0.55 6.38 -8.36
CA HIS A 68 -0.62 7.23 -8.14
C HIS A 68 -1.15 7.15 -6.69
N ILE A 69 -0.38 6.57 -5.77
CA ILE A 69 -0.69 6.52 -4.34
C ILE A 69 0.29 7.42 -3.57
N THR A 70 -0.25 8.32 -2.75
CA THR A 70 0.52 9.17 -1.84
C THR A 70 0.38 8.65 -0.41
N HIS A 71 1.49 8.56 0.33
CA HIS A 71 1.56 7.96 1.68
C HIS A 71 0.98 6.53 1.73
N PRO A 72 1.49 5.58 0.93
CA PRO A 72 0.96 4.22 0.86
C PRO A 72 1.00 3.53 2.23
N THR A 73 0.00 2.71 2.54
CA THR A 73 -0.03 1.97 3.82
C THR A 73 1.05 0.88 3.84
N PRO A 74 1.44 0.37 5.03
CA PRO A 74 2.40 -0.74 5.13
C PRO A 74 1.95 -1.97 4.34
N ARG A 75 0.64 -2.20 4.20
CA ARG A 75 0.10 -3.34 3.46
C ARG A 75 0.24 -3.15 1.94
N MET A 76 -0.03 -1.95 1.43
CA MET A 76 0.18 -1.61 0.01
C MET A 76 1.65 -1.71 -0.39
N GLN A 77 2.55 -1.25 0.47
CA GLN A 77 3.99 -1.36 0.24
C GLN A 77 4.46 -2.82 0.22
N ARG A 78 3.94 -3.66 1.14
CA ARG A 78 4.18 -5.11 1.14
C ARG A 78 3.67 -5.78 -0.14
N ALA A 79 2.53 -5.36 -0.67
CA ALA A 79 2.03 -5.87 -1.96
C ALA A 79 3.00 -5.57 -3.11
N LEU A 80 3.54 -4.35 -3.19
CA LEU A 80 4.57 -3.99 -4.17
C LEU A 80 5.86 -4.80 -3.98
N LEU A 81 6.31 -4.96 -2.73
CA LEU A 81 7.50 -5.73 -2.39
C LEU A 81 7.37 -7.21 -2.77
N ALA A 82 6.18 -7.82 -2.61
CA ALA A 82 5.92 -9.20 -3.03
C ALA A 82 6.07 -9.37 -4.56
N VAL A 83 5.66 -8.36 -5.34
CA VAL A 83 5.87 -8.37 -6.80
C VAL A 83 7.34 -8.22 -7.15
N ILE A 84 8.07 -7.34 -6.46
CA ILE A 84 9.52 -7.16 -6.64
C ILE A 84 10.25 -8.49 -6.35
N ASP A 85 9.94 -9.14 -5.23
CA ASP A 85 10.49 -10.44 -4.85
C ASP A 85 10.22 -11.50 -5.92
N THR A 86 8.98 -11.56 -6.43
CA THR A 86 8.61 -12.50 -7.49
C THR A 86 9.42 -12.28 -8.78
N ARG A 87 9.63 -11.02 -9.19
CA ARG A 87 10.44 -10.69 -10.37
C ARG A 87 11.91 -11.04 -10.18
N LEU A 88 12.47 -10.72 -9.02
CA LEU A 88 13.84 -11.08 -8.65
C LEU A 88 14.06 -12.59 -8.73
N ARG A 89 13.17 -13.39 -8.14
CA ARG A 89 13.28 -14.86 -8.14
C ARG A 89 13.13 -15.46 -9.52
N ARG A 90 12.19 -14.97 -10.31
CA ARG A 90 11.94 -15.49 -11.66
C ARG A 90 12.97 -15.00 -12.68
N SER A 91 13.92 -14.14 -12.28
CA SER A 91 14.86 -13.45 -13.19
C SER A 91 14.13 -12.79 -14.38
N CYS A 92 12.88 -12.40 -14.16
CA CYS A 92 12.00 -11.88 -15.21
C CYS A 92 11.93 -10.37 -15.07
N ALA A 93 12.72 -9.68 -15.92
CA ALA A 93 12.94 -8.23 -15.93
C ALA A 93 13.55 -7.66 -14.64
N ASN A 94 14.33 -6.59 -14.79
CA ASN A 94 14.91 -5.84 -13.67
C ASN A 94 13.80 -5.00 -13.00
N PRO A 95 13.41 -5.25 -11.74
CA PRO A 95 12.30 -4.55 -11.07
C PRO A 95 12.70 -3.16 -10.53
N LEU A 96 13.72 -2.54 -11.13
CA LEU A 96 14.22 -1.22 -10.74
C LEU A 96 13.15 -0.13 -10.84
N ASP A 97 12.24 -0.26 -11.81
CA ASP A 97 11.05 0.59 -11.95
C ASP A 97 10.21 0.58 -10.67
N LEU A 98 9.87 -0.61 -10.16
CA LEU A 98 9.05 -0.79 -8.97
C LEU A 98 9.77 -0.32 -7.69
N VAL A 99 11.08 -0.58 -7.60
CA VAL A 99 11.88 -0.06 -6.48
C VAL A 99 11.95 1.47 -6.51
N GLY A 100 12.06 2.07 -7.70
CA GLY A 100 11.99 3.53 -7.87
C GLY A 100 10.67 4.11 -7.33
N LEU A 101 9.55 3.45 -7.57
CA LEU A 101 8.24 3.86 -7.04
C LEU A 101 8.19 3.77 -5.51
N LEU A 102 8.73 2.70 -4.93
CA LEU A 102 8.84 2.55 -3.48
C LEU A 102 9.69 3.67 -2.88
N VAL A 103 10.89 3.89 -3.41
CA VAL A 103 11.82 4.93 -2.96
C VAL A 103 11.19 6.32 -3.06
N HIS A 104 10.46 6.60 -4.15
CA HIS A 104 9.74 7.85 -4.31
C HIS A 104 8.71 8.07 -3.19
N ALA A 105 7.93 7.04 -2.83
CA ALA A 105 6.96 7.14 -1.74
C ALA A 105 7.63 7.42 -0.38
N TYR A 106 8.83 6.90 -0.14
CA TYR A 106 9.59 7.11 1.10
C TYR A 106 10.22 8.50 1.24
N ARG A 107 10.26 9.31 0.17
CA ARG A 107 10.66 10.73 0.26
C ARG A 107 9.75 11.54 1.18
N SER A 108 8.50 11.09 1.36
CA SER A 108 7.63 11.67 2.38
C SER A 108 7.91 11.05 3.75
N PRO A 109 8.16 11.87 4.79
CA PRO A 109 8.30 11.38 6.16
C PRO A 109 6.97 10.87 6.73
N ALA A 110 5.83 11.17 6.09
CA ALA A 110 4.52 10.70 6.51
C ALA A 110 4.19 9.28 5.99
N THR A 111 5.04 8.70 5.14
CA THR A 111 4.90 7.31 4.69
C THR A 111 5.33 6.38 5.82
N PRO A 112 4.45 5.52 6.35
CA PRO A 112 4.81 4.57 7.39
C PRO A 112 5.74 3.46 6.84
N ASP A 113 6.50 2.81 7.71
CA ASP A 113 7.40 1.74 7.29
C ASP A 113 6.64 0.42 7.06
N ALA A 114 6.87 -0.21 5.89
CA ALA A 114 6.35 -1.54 5.59
C ALA A 114 6.95 -2.65 6.48
N MET A 115 8.22 -2.47 6.87
CA MET A 115 8.98 -3.38 7.72
C MET A 115 10.07 -2.62 8.48
N PRO A 116 10.50 -3.13 9.64
CA PRO A 116 11.56 -2.50 10.41
C PRO A 116 12.83 -2.30 9.58
N GLY A 117 13.38 -1.08 9.60
CA GLY A 117 14.66 -0.74 8.98
C GLY A 117 14.60 -0.37 7.49
N LEU A 118 13.46 -0.54 6.81
CA LEU A 118 13.36 -0.21 5.38
C LEU A 118 13.62 1.28 5.11
N ARG A 119 13.05 2.17 5.94
CA ARG A 119 13.35 3.61 5.83
C ARG A 119 14.82 3.93 6.04
N ALA A 120 15.43 3.38 7.08
CA ALA A 120 16.84 3.60 7.39
C ALA A 120 17.74 3.16 6.23
N THR A 121 17.38 2.06 5.55
CA THR A 121 18.10 1.61 4.34
C THR A 121 17.89 2.57 3.16
N ILE A 122 16.66 3.02 2.90
CA ILE A 122 16.36 3.96 1.81
C ILE A 122 17.05 5.32 2.04
N GLU A 123 17.07 5.80 3.28
CA GLU A 123 17.71 7.06 3.66
C GLU A 123 19.24 6.95 3.62
N SER A 124 19.82 5.85 4.11
CA SER A 124 21.28 5.63 4.07
C SER A 124 21.81 5.41 2.65
N SER A 125 20.99 4.87 1.75
CA SER A 125 21.28 4.79 0.31
C SER A 125 21.01 6.09 -0.45
N GLN A 126 20.68 7.19 0.24
CA GLN A 126 20.39 8.49 -0.38
C GLN A 126 19.28 8.43 -1.44
N PHE A 127 18.28 7.56 -1.23
CA PHE A 127 17.19 7.32 -2.19
C PHE A 127 17.67 6.78 -3.54
N ASP A 128 18.79 6.03 -3.59
CA ASP A 128 19.22 5.31 -4.78
C ASP A 128 18.47 3.98 -4.92
N ALA A 129 17.69 3.85 -5.99
CA ALA A 129 16.92 2.65 -6.29
C ALA A 129 17.80 1.43 -6.57
N HIS A 130 19.02 1.60 -7.11
CA HIS A 130 19.93 0.49 -7.36
C HIS A 130 20.46 -0.11 -6.05
N ALA A 131 20.88 0.75 -5.11
CA ALA A 131 21.33 0.32 -3.79
C ALA A 131 20.20 -0.38 -3.00
N VAL A 132 18.97 0.15 -3.05
CA VAL A 132 17.80 -0.48 -2.40
C VAL A 132 17.49 -1.82 -3.05
N LEU A 133 17.54 -1.94 -4.38
CA LEU A 133 17.34 -3.21 -5.07
C LEU A 133 18.39 -4.26 -4.67
N ALA A 134 19.67 -3.86 -4.57
CA ALA A 134 20.74 -4.75 -4.13
C ALA A 134 20.51 -5.24 -2.69
N PHE A 135 20.07 -4.34 -1.79
CA PHE A 135 19.67 -4.71 -0.43
C PHE A 135 18.52 -5.72 -0.40
N LEU A 136 17.45 -5.46 -1.16
CA LEU A 136 16.30 -6.36 -1.24
C LEU A 136 16.69 -7.75 -1.80
N GLY A 137 17.58 -7.78 -2.80
CA GLY A 137 18.10 -9.03 -3.37
C GLY A 137 19.01 -9.82 -2.43
N ALA A 138 19.64 -9.16 -1.46
CA ALA A 138 20.51 -9.80 -0.47
C ALA A 138 19.75 -10.33 0.76
N MET A 139 18.48 -9.96 0.95
CA MET A 139 17.68 -10.40 2.10
C MET A 139 17.22 -11.87 1.99
N PRO A 140 17.45 -12.71 3.02
CA PRO A 140 16.77 -14.00 3.14
C PRO A 140 15.27 -13.74 3.31
N THR A 141 14.47 -14.37 2.48
CA THR A 141 13.12 -13.90 2.17
C THR A 141 12.18 -13.98 3.36
N THR A 142 11.87 -12.84 3.95
CA THR A 142 10.93 -12.66 5.09
C THR A 142 9.72 -11.83 4.65
N PHE A 143 9.41 -11.76 3.35
CA PHE A 143 8.22 -11.04 2.86
C PHE A 143 6.91 -11.82 3.08
N ASP A 144 7.00 -13.03 3.64
CA ASP A 144 5.85 -13.88 3.97
C ASP A 144 5.35 -13.58 5.40
N ILE A 145 4.90 -12.34 5.64
CA ILE A 145 4.07 -12.00 6.81
C ILE A 145 2.64 -11.81 6.32
N SER A 146 2.08 -12.90 5.81
CA SER A 146 0.64 -13.08 5.80
C SER A 146 0.24 -13.59 7.18
N ASP A 147 -0.27 -12.66 7.96
CA ASP A 147 -1.18 -12.91 9.07
C ASP A 147 -2.38 -13.75 8.54
N ILE A 148 -2.25 -15.08 8.57
CA ILE A 148 -3.37 -16.02 8.64
C ILE A 148 -3.73 -16.15 10.12
N GLY A 149 -4.19 -15.04 10.68
CA GLY A 149 -4.81 -14.97 12.00
C GLY A 149 -6.31 -15.20 11.87
N ASN A 150 -6.74 -16.46 11.70
CA ASN A 150 -7.96 -16.91 12.35
C ASN A 150 -7.77 -18.31 12.93
N LEU A 151 -7.20 -18.32 14.14
CA LEU A 151 -7.35 -19.40 15.10
C LEU A 151 -8.79 -19.40 15.61
N SER A 152 -9.65 -20.24 15.03
CA SER A 152 -10.84 -20.73 15.72
C SER A 152 -11.40 -21.99 15.07
N GLN A 153 -10.68 -23.12 15.16
CA GLN A 153 -11.28 -24.45 15.43
C GLN A 153 -10.22 -25.37 16.06
N ILE A 154 -9.97 -25.15 17.36
CA ILE A 154 -9.61 -26.25 18.25
C ILE A 154 -10.94 -26.90 18.64
N SER A 155 -11.23 -28.06 18.09
CA SER A 155 -12.09 -29.05 18.74
C SER A 155 -11.45 -30.41 18.53
N ALA A 156 -10.94 -30.97 19.61
CA ALA A 156 -10.33 -32.30 19.68
C ALA A 156 -11.45 -33.40 19.77
N PRO A 157 -11.08 -34.67 19.97
CA PRO A 157 -11.40 -35.80 19.11
C PRO A 157 -12.71 -36.52 19.45
N ALA A 158 -13.35 -37.12 18.44
CA ALA A 158 -14.43 -38.08 18.64
C ALA A 158 -13.87 -39.51 18.62
N ARG A 159 -13.82 -40.08 19.83
CA ARG A 159 -14.02 -41.47 20.26
C ARG A 159 -14.06 -42.59 19.21
#